data_AF-A0AA40GH89-F1
#
_entry.id   AF-A0AA40GH89-F1
#
_cell.length_a   1.000
_cell.length_b   1.000
_cell.length_c   1.000
_cell.angle_alpha   90.00
_cell.angle_beta   90.00
_cell.angle_gamma   90.00
#
_symmetry.space_group_name_H-M   'P 1'
#
loop_
_entity.id
_entity.type
_entity.pdbx_description
1 polymer ?
#
loop_
_entity_poly.entity_id
_entity_poly.type
_entity_poly.pdbx_seq_one_letter_code
_entity_poly.pdbx_strand_id
1 'polypeptide(L)'
;MLSRIGLREHLSQHGTSVSQNMKVGHNLQDHTDVVVFAFTVNQDISYSERRHYNLLEMLKYFLFGNGPLTIFGTVESLGFIKTKYANSSDNFPDIGLLFSAASLSFDVG
;
A
#
# COMPACT_ATOMS: atom_id res chain seq x y z
N MET A 1 -17.26 7.37 -15.30
CA MET A 1 -18.15 8.31 -16.01
C MET A 1 -19.15 7.62 -16.96
N LEU A 2 -19.32 6.29 -16.86
CA LEU A 2 -20.24 5.51 -17.71
C LEU A 2 -21.73 5.82 -17.45
N SER A 3 -22.06 6.27 -16.24
CA SER A 3 -23.41 6.74 -15.88
C SER A 3 -23.73 8.13 -16.42
N ARG A 4 -22.93 8.69 -17.36
CA ARG A 4 -23.15 10.01 -17.99
C ARG A 4 -23.04 11.21 -17.03
N ILE A 5 -22.36 11.01 -15.90
CA ILE A 5 -22.07 12.03 -14.90
C ILE A 5 -20.55 12.20 -14.85
N GLY A 6 -20.08 13.42 -15.09
CA GLY A 6 -18.66 13.74 -15.27
C GLY A 6 -18.47 15.06 -16.02
N LEU A 7 -17.21 15.44 -16.28
CA LEU A 7 -16.93 16.66 -17.04
C LEU A 7 -17.49 16.56 -18.45
N ARG A 8 -18.21 17.59 -18.89
CA ARG A 8 -18.85 17.65 -20.21
C ARG A 8 -17.84 17.45 -21.32
N GLU A 9 -16.68 18.07 -21.24
CA GLU A 9 -15.62 18.00 -22.25
C GLU A 9 -15.12 16.56 -22.39
N HIS A 10 -14.83 15.91 -21.25
CA HIS A 10 -14.35 14.53 -21.22
C HIS A 10 -15.42 13.53 -21.70
N LEU A 11 -16.69 13.70 -21.32
CA LEU A 11 -17.80 12.87 -21.78
C LEU A 11 -18.02 13.02 -23.29
N SER A 12 -17.96 14.25 -23.80
CA SER A 12 -18.16 14.56 -25.23
C SER A 12 -17.03 14.00 -26.09
N GLN A 13 -15.78 14.04 -25.63
CA GLN A 13 -14.64 13.41 -26.31
C GLN A 13 -14.82 11.90 -26.53
N HIS A 14 -15.53 11.23 -25.61
CA HIS A 14 -15.80 9.80 -25.67
C HIS A 14 -17.19 9.48 -26.24
N GLY A 15 -17.83 10.43 -26.96
CA GLY A 15 -19.13 10.23 -27.61
C GLY A 15 -20.28 9.96 -26.62
N THR A 16 -20.10 10.27 -25.34
CA THR A 16 -21.07 9.96 -24.29
C THR A 16 -21.94 11.18 -24.02
N SER A 17 -23.27 11.02 -24.07
CA SER A 17 -24.20 12.10 -23.73
C SER A 17 -24.06 12.49 -22.25
N VAL A 18 -24.22 13.78 -21.96
CA VAL A 18 -24.04 14.32 -20.61
C VAL A 18 -25.40 14.39 -19.92
N SER A 19 -25.57 13.59 -18.87
CA SER A 19 -26.72 13.68 -17.96
C SER A 19 -26.50 14.82 -16.97
N GLN A 20 -25.32 14.88 -16.36
CA GLN A 20 -24.96 15.92 -15.40
C GLN A 20 -23.48 16.27 -15.49
N ASN A 21 -23.19 17.57 -15.64
CA ASN A 21 -21.82 18.08 -15.73
C ASN A 21 -21.24 18.32 -14.34
N MET A 22 -20.30 17.49 -13.91
CA MET A 22 -19.64 17.59 -12.60
C MET A 22 -18.18 17.16 -12.70
N LYS A 23 -17.33 17.67 -11.81
CA LYS A 23 -15.90 17.31 -11.72
C LYS A 23 -15.68 15.92 -11.11
N VAL A 24 -16.41 14.90 -11.56
CA VAL A 24 -16.23 13.50 -11.11
C VAL A 24 -14.85 13.01 -11.56
N GLY A 25 -14.10 12.41 -10.63
CA GLY A 25 -12.73 11.93 -10.88
C GLY A 25 -11.65 13.00 -10.67
N HIS A 26 -12.01 14.23 -10.28
CA HIS A 26 -11.04 15.23 -9.85
C HIS A 26 -10.76 15.13 -8.36
N ASN A 27 -9.66 15.76 -7.92
CA ASN A 27 -9.20 15.73 -6.53
C ASN A 27 -8.85 14.32 -6.04
N LEU A 28 -8.27 13.50 -6.93
CA LEU A 28 -7.65 12.25 -6.52
C LEU A 28 -6.49 12.60 -5.58
N GLN A 29 -6.56 12.10 -4.36
CA GLN A 29 -5.50 12.15 -3.37
C GLN A 29 -4.99 10.74 -3.18
N ASP A 30 -3.69 10.61 -3.08
CA ASP A 30 -3.02 9.35 -2.76
C ASP A 30 -1.91 9.65 -1.77
N HIS A 31 -1.45 8.63 -1.06
CA HIS A 31 -0.27 8.75 -0.22
C HIS A 31 0.98 8.57 -1.08
N THR A 32 1.99 9.39 -0.82
CA THR A 32 3.31 9.20 -1.42
C THR A 32 4.22 8.55 -0.39
N ASP A 33 4.70 7.36 -0.70
CA ASP A 33 5.54 6.58 0.20
C ASP A 33 7.00 6.56 -0.26
N VAL A 34 7.91 6.42 0.70
CA VAL A 34 9.34 6.25 0.44
C VAL A 34 9.92 5.22 1.42
N VAL A 35 10.76 4.32 0.91
CA VAL A 35 11.52 3.40 1.76
C VAL A 35 12.79 4.09 2.23
N VAL A 36 12.82 4.45 3.51
CA VAL A 36 13.91 5.28 4.08
C VAL A 36 14.98 4.45 4.78
N PHE A 37 14.56 3.40 5.50
CA PHE A 37 15.46 2.63 6.35
C PHE A 37 15.42 1.15 6.02
N ALA A 38 16.62 0.56 5.91
CA ALA A 38 16.84 -0.88 5.87
C ALA A 38 17.84 -1.22 6.97
N PHE A 39 17.53 -2.23 7.78
CA PHE A 39 18.38 -2.66 8.89
C PHE A 39 18.77 -4.13 8.68
N THR A 40 20.03 -4.45 8.94
CA THR A 40 20.50 -5.83 9.00
C THR A 40 20.24 -6.41 10.38
N VAL A 41 19.75 -7.64 10.44
CA VAL A 41 19.60 -8.40 11.68
C VAL A 41 20.61 -9.55 11.69
N ASN A 42 21.20 -9.85 12.85
CA ASN A 42 22.20 -10.93 13.00
C ASN A 42 21.57 -12.33 13.11
N GLN A 43 20.24 -12.42 13.08
CA GLN A 43 19.49 -13.66 13.20
C GLN A 43 18.62 -13.85 11.97
N ASP A 44 18.36 -15.09 11.56
CA ASP A 44 17.58 -15.42 10.37
C ASP A 44 16.05 -15.25 10.56
N ILE A 45 15.65 -14.18 11.26
CA ILE A 45 14.26 -13.89 11.64
C ILE A 45 13.53 -13.00 10.62
N SER A 46 14.24 -12.27 9.77
CA SER A 46 13.63 -11.43 8.73
C SER A 46 12.88 -12.27 7.70
N TYR A 47 11.73 -11.80 7.25
CA TYR A 47 10.98 -12.52 6.23
C TYR A 47 11.77 -12.57 4.91
N SER A 48 11.78 -13.74 4.28
CA SER A 48 12.39 -13.96 2.98
C SER A 48 11.43 -14.72 2.08
N GLU A 49 11.01 -14.10 0.97
CA GLU A 49 10.16 -14.77 -0.02
C GLU A 49 10.80 -16.07 -0.51
N ARG A 50 12.10 -16.07 -0.79
CA ARG A 50 12.80 -17.28 -1.26
C ARG A 50 12.72 -18.45 -0.28
N ARG A 51 12.68 -18.20 1.04
CA ARG A 51 12.53 -19.25 2.06
C ARG A 51 11.10 -19.77 2.16
N HIS A 52 10.12 -18.88 2.00
CA HIS A 52 8.72 -19.17 2.30
C HIS A 52 7.85 -19.46 1.06
N TYR A 53 8.31 -19.10 -0.13
CA TYR A 53 7.64 -19.37 -1.39
C TYR A 53 8.06 -20.74 -1.95
N ASN A 54 7.64 -21.80 -1.25
CA ASN A 54 7.90 -23.18 -1.63
C ASN A 54 6.62 -24.03 -1.53
N LEU A 55 6.64 -25.21 -2.17
CA LEU A 55 5.47 -26.08 -2.30
C LEU A 55 4.90 -26.49 -0.93
N LEU A 56 5.74 -26.73 0.09
CA LEU A 56 5.26 -27.15 1.40
C LEU A 56 4.49 -26.04 2.11
N GLU A 57 5.00 -24.81 2.09
CA GLU A 57 4.30 -23.65 2.68
C GLU A 57 3.03 -23.30 1.90
N MET A 58 3.02 -23.47 0.58
CA MET A 58 1.79 -23.34 -0.22
C MET A 58 0.74 -24.37 0.20
N LEU A 59 1.10 -25.65 0.32
CA LEU A 59 0.16 -26.69 0.75
C LEU A 59 -0.36 -26.43 2.17
N LYS A 60 0.48 -25.97 3.09
CA LYS A 60 0.06 -25.58 4.44
C LYS A 60 -0.96 -24.44 4.41
N TYR A 61 -0.71 -23.42 3.60
CA TYR A 61 -1.64 -22.31 3.40
C TYR A 61 -2.99 -22.80 2.85
N PHE A 62 -2.99 -23.62 1.81
CA PHE A 62 -4.24 -24.07 1.18
C PHE A 62 -5.04 -25.06 2.03
N LEU A 63 -4.37 -25.99 2.71
CA LEU A 63 -5.05 -27.06 3.45
C LEU A 63 -5.44 -26.63 4.87
N PHE A 64 -4.65 -25.77 5.50
CA PHE A 64 -4.81 -25.43 6.92
C PHE A 64 -4.98 -23.93 7.18
N GLY A 65 -4.86 -23.07 6.16
CA GLY A 65 -4.95 -21.63 6.34
C GLY A 65 -3.87 -21.06 7.25
N ASN A 66 -2.71 -21.71 7.33
CA ASN A 66 -1.62 -21.33 8.22
C ASN A 66 -0.26 -21.26 7.48
N GLY A 67 0.75 -20.76 8.19
CA GLY A 67 2.11 -20.62 7.65
C GLY A 67 2.45 -19.21 7.19
N PRO A 68 3.67 -18.99 6.68
CA PRO A 68 4.23 -17.67 6.38
C PRO A 68 3.56 -16.97 5.20
N LEU A 69 2.73 -17.67 4.41
CA LEU A 69 1.94 -17.07 3.32
C LEU A 69 0.64 -16.40 3.80
N THR A 70 0.30 -16.53 5.09
CA THR A 70 -0.86 -15.82 5.67
C THR A 70 -0.52 -14.40 6.11
N ILE A 71 0.76 -14.02 6.13
CA ILE A 71 1.18 -12.68 6.59
C ILE A 71 0.86 -11.62 5.53
N PHE A 72 0.48 -10.43 5.98
CA PHE A 72 0.13 -9.31 5.10
C PHE A 72 1.39 -8.60 4.59
N GLY A 73 1.89 -9.01 3.42
CA GLY A 73 2.91 -8.26 2.68
C GLY A 73 4.15 -7.89 3.49
N THR A 74 4.50 -8.72 4.47
CA THR A 74 5.61 -8.53 5.44
C THR A 74 5.47 -7.34 6.41
N VAL A 75 4.36 -6.62 6.36
CA VAL A 75 4.08 -5.48 7.25
C VAL A 75 3.61 -6.01 8.59
N GLU A 76 4.39 -5.73 9.62
CA GLU A 76 4.10 -6.21 10.98
C GLU A 76 3.55 -5.12 11.89
N SER A 77 3.80 -3.85 11.58
CA SER A 77 3.38 -2.75 12.42
C SER A 77 3.19 -1.46 11.64
N LEU A 78 2.30 -0.63 12.16
CA LEU A 78 2.02 0.71 11.67
C LEU A 78 2.23 1.72 12.80
N GLY A 79 2.77 2.88 12.46
CA GLY A 79 2.89 4.02 13.35
C GLY A 79 2.39 5.29 12.67
N PHE A 80 1.98 6.26 13.46
CA PHE A 80 1.58 7.56 12.93
C PHE A 80 2.22 8.65 13.78
N ILE A 81 2.75 9.68 13.12
CA ILE A 81 3.39 10.80 13.80
C ILE A 81 2.84 12.12 13.25
N LYS A 82 2.80 13.12 14.12
CA LYS A 82 2.54 14.51 13.75
C LYS A 82 3.87 15.25 13.73
N THR A 83 4.35 15.64 12.55
CA THR A 83 5.59 16.39 12.42
C THR A 83 5.41 17.85 12.81
N LYS A 84 6.53 18.55 12.98
CA LYS A 84 6.54 20.01 13.18
C LYS A 84 6.02 20.82 11.98
N TYR A 85 5.87 20.18 10.81
CA TYR A 85 5.36 20.80 9.58
C TYR A 85 3.85 20.59 9.42
N ALA A 86 3.27 19.69 10.20
CA ALA A 86 1.82 19.50 10.24
C ALA A 86 1.14 20.78 10.73
N ASN A 87 -0.04 21.06 10.17
CA ASN A 87 -0.84 22.19 10.63
C ASN A 87 -1.20 22.01 12.11
N SER A 88 -0.92 23.03 12.92
CA SER A 88 -1.12 22.99 14.37
C SER A 88 -2.59 22.88 14.76
N SER A 89 -3.52 23.38 13.93
CA SER A 89 -4.97 23.27 14.18
C SER A 89 -5.52 21.87 14.01
N ASP A 90 -4.82 21.02 13.24
CA ASP A 90 -5.33 19.71 12.85
C ASP A 90 -5.10 18.70 13.98
N ASN A 91 -6.04 17.79 14.18
CA ASN A 91 -5.98 16.78 15.25
C ASN A 91 -5.51 15.40 14.76
N PHE A 92 -5.01 15.31 13.52
CA PHE A 92 -4.58 14.07 12.87
C PHE A 92 -3.08 14.12 12.48
N PRO A 93 -2.43 12.95 12.34
CA PRO A 93 -1.03 12.84 11.91
C PRO A 93 -0.86 13.19 10.42
N ASP A 94 0.32 13.65 10.05
CA ASP A 94 0.71 13.96 8.67
C ASP A 94 1.67 12.92 8.05
N ILE A 95 2.21 11.99 8.86
CA ILE A 95 3.05 10.89 8.38
C ILE A 95 2.57 9.55 8.95
N GLY A 96 2.40 8.57 8.05
CA GLY A 96 2.29 7.14 8.38
C GLY A 96 3.65 6.45 8.25
N LEU A 97 3.96 5.58 9.21
CA LEU A 97 5.14 4.73 9.23
C LEU A 97 4.70 3.28 9.06
N LEU A 98 5.31 2.58 8.12
CA LEU A 98 5.06 1.18 7.84
C LEU A 98 6.33 0.39 8.15
N PHE A 99 6.22 -0.53 9.11
CA PHE A 99 7.33 -1.38 9.53
C PHE A 99 7.16 -2.76 8.94
N SER A 100 8.16 -3.19 8.17
CA SER A 100 8.20 -4.49 7.53
C SER A 100 9.32 -5.34 8.12
N ALA A 101 9.06 -6.65 8.28
CA ALA A 101 10.06 -7.65 8.63
C ALA A 101 10.93 -8.07 7.44
N ALA A 102 10.71 -7.49 6.27
CA ALA A 102 11.52 -7.66 5.07
C ALA A 102 12.16 -6.33 4.65
N SER A 103 13.20 -6.43 3.81
CA SER A 103 13.92 -5.28 3.25
C SER A 103 13.87 -5.39 1.73
N LEU A 104 13.55 -4.30 1.01
CA LEU A 104 13.62 -4.30 -0.45
C LEU A 104 15.05 -4.46 -0.98
N SER A 105 16.04 -4.04 -0.17
CA SER A 105 17.46 -4.30 -0.41
C SER A 105 17.79 -5.72 0.06
N PHE A 106 17.37 -6.72 -0.71
CA PHE A 106 17.78 -8.10 -0.46
C PHE A 106 19.18 -8.31 -1.04
N ASP A 107 20.21 -8.32 -0.19
CA ASP A 107 21.51 -8.89 -0.53
C ASP A 107 21.42 -10.41 -0.39
N VAL A 108 21.80 -11.11 -1.45
CA VAL A 108 21.80 -12.57 -1.53
C VAL A 108 23.26 -12.92 -1.71
N GLY A 109 23.92 -13.23 -0.59
CA GLY A 109 25.39 -13.37 -0.51
C GLY A 109 26.06 -14.11 -1.65
#